data_AF-A0AAU6DDU2-F1
#
_entry.id   AF-A0AAU6DDU2-F1
#
_cell.length_a   1.000
_cell.length_b   1.000
_cell.length_c   1.000
_cell.angle_alpha   90.00
_cell.angle_beta   90.00
_cell.angle_gamma   90.00
#
_symmetry.space_group_name_H-M   'P 1'
#
loop_
_entity.id
_entity.type
_entity.pdbx_description
1 polymer ?
#
loop_
_entity_poly.entity_id
_entity_poly.type
_entity_poly.pdbx_seq_one_letter_code
_entity_poly.pdbx_strand_id
1 'polypeptide(L)'
;MTQSRSIVYDPGPAHHCDSVSHESTGATSDADTSGCAALDDAERVDTSCTWFPYEGRYGHACPSWRFITINWDEDRLRQYPGYDHQVAGAEGSPLTLTMQNNAKNVGNCDLHEVAFSYEYVGSSLRRDPSTHEPYNFSDGRLTASYDAYAKQTGGFTCDEKRAILTTDLIYTVNGKTNLISVVHYDPGGFAGAGKDGVLWSNGCSDGCRVTVAGPPIEAGKTTHISDDFTALATKYASYLGGAVPKSSQIQAVQVVNSTRGADLETRVSHADVTLDPS
;
A
#
# COMPACT_ATOMS: atom_id res chain seq x y z
N MET A 1 -23.09 -17.24 -11.94
CA MET A 1 -22.11 -17.19 -10.84
C MET A 1 -21.18 -16.05 -11.18
N THR A 2 -21.27 -14.92 -10.49
CA THR A 2 -20.28 -13.85 -10.62
C THR A 2 -19.00 -14.32 -9.93
N GLN A 3 -17.86 -14.18 -10.60
CA GLN A 3 -16.56 -14.61 -10.11
C GLN A 3 -15.89 -13.45 -9.36
N SER A 4 -15.01 -13.76 -8.40
CA SER A 4 -14.09 -12.77 -7.83
C SER A 4 -13.35 -12.03 -8.96
N ARG A 5 -13.27 -10.70 -8.87
CA ARG A 5 -12.57 -9.87 -9.87
C ARG A 5 -11.44 -9.09 -9.23
N SER A 6 -10.26 -9.11 -9.83
CA SER A 6 -9.21 -8.16 -9.50
C SER A 6 -9.61 -6.76 -9.95
N ILE A 7 -9.34 -5.77 -9.10
CA ILE A 7 -9.57 -4.35 -9.39
C ILE A 7 -8.27 -3.59 -9.68
N VAL A 8 -7.14 -4.27 -9.88
CA VAL A 8 -5.84 -3.64 -10.23
C VAL A 8 -5.42 -3.99 -11.65
N TYR A 9 -4.67 -3.11 -12.34
CA TYR A 9 -4.23 -3.38 -13.71
C TYR A 9 -3.20 -4.52 -13.78
N ASP A 10 -2.30 -4.62 -12.82
CA ASP A 10 -1.22 -5.62 -12.75
C ASP A 10 -1.35 -6.52 -11.50
N PRO A 11 -2.37 -7.39 -11.43
CA PRO A 11 -2.55 -8.27 -10.28
C PRO A 11 -1.40 -9.27 -10.16
N GLY A 12 -0.85 -9.36 -8.95
CA GLY A 12 0.38 -10.12 -8.69
C GLY A 12 1.52 -9.58 -9.54
N PRO A 13 2.02 -8.35 -9.24
CA PRO A 13 2.81 -7.53 -10.15
C PRO A 13 3.77 -8.35 -10.99
N ALA A 14 3.54 -8.40 -12.29
CA ALA A 14 4.32 -9.21 -13.22
C ALA A 14 5.03 -8.36 -14.27
N HIS A 15 4.64 -7.08 -14.36
CA HIS A 15 5.14 -6.14 -15.35
C HIS A 15 5.93 -5.04 -14.64
N HIS A 16 7.12 -4.75 -15.16
CA HIS A 16 7.96 -3.62 -14.71
C HIS A 16 7.32 -2.31 -15.18
N CYS A 17 6.24 -1.92 -14.51
CA CYS A 17 5.42 -0.76 -14.79
C CYS A 17 5.16 0.02 -13.50
N ASP A 18 6.23 0.58 -12.96
CA ASP A 18 6.23 1.20 -11.64
C ASP A 18 6.84 2.59 -11.61
N SER A 19 6.65 3.22 -10.45
CA SER A 19 7.23 4.52 -10.15
C SER A 19 7.51 4.65 -8.66
N VAL A 20 8.35 5.62 -8.34
CA VAL A 20 8.72 5.98 -6.97
C VAL A 20 8.36 7.44 -6.76
N SER A 21 7.64 7.72 -5.68
CA SER A 21 7.15 9.06 -5.37
C SER A 21 7.33 9.43 -3.91
N HIS A 22 7.56 10.72 -3.66
CA HIS A 22 7.58 11.30 -2.32
C HIS A 22 6.19 11.80 -1.93
N GLU A 23 5.71 11.43 -0.74
CA GLU A 23 4.38 11.83 -0.27
C GLU A 23 4.23 13.35 -0.13
N SER A 24 5.29 14.05 0.30
CA SER A 24 5.26 15.47 0.64
C SER A 24 5.12 16.41 -0.56
N THR A 25 5.53 15.96 -1.75
CA THR A 25 5.56 16.79 -2.97
C THR A 25 4.75 16.19 -4.11
N GLY A 26 4.38 14.91 -4.02
CA GLY A 26 3.83 14.14 -5.14
C GLY A 26 4.80 14.02 -6.32
N ALA A 27 6.06 14.42 -6.16
CA ALA A 27 7.06 14.38 -7.20
C ALA A 27 7.55 12.94 -7.40
N THR A 28 7.65 12.53 -8.66
CA THR A 28 8.25 11.26 -9.07
C THR A 28 9.77 11.39 -9.12
N SER A 29 10.47 10.47 -8.47
CA SER A 29 11.94 10.46 -8.41
C SER A 29 12.57 9.37 -9.28
N ASP A 30 11.84 8.29 -9.57
CA ASP A 30 12.26 7.19 -10.45
C ASP A 30 11.03 6.48 -11.04
N ALA A 31 11.19 5.87 -12.22
CA ALA A 31 10.14 5.07 -12.86
C ALA A 31 10.72 4.05 -13.85
N ASP A 32 10.17 2.83 -13.83
CA ASP A 32 10.36 1.85 -14.90
C ASP A 32 9.02 1.65 -15.62
N THR A 33 9.00 1.97 -16.91
CA THR A 33 7.79 1.85 -17.75
C THR A 33 7.89 0.74 -18.78
N SER A 34 8.89 -0.14 -18.70
CA SER A 34 9.19 -1.13 -19.73
C SER A 34 8.09 -2.18 -19.93
N GLY A 35 7.32 -2.49 -18.88
CA GLY A 35 6.17 -3.40 -18.91
C GLY A 35 4.81 -2.72 -19.15
N CYS A 36 4.73 -1.39 -19.13
CA CYS A 36 3.44 -0.69 -19.14
C CYS A 36 2.62 -0.90 -20.42
N ALA A 37 3.26 -1.13 -21.57
CA ALA A 37 2.58 -1.38 -22.83
C ALA A 37 1.75 -2.68 -22.82
N ALA A 38 2.13 -3.68 -22.01
CA ALA A 38 1.36 -4.91 -21.85
C ALA A 38 0.03 -4.70 -21.09
N LEU A 39 -0.08 -3.57 -20.40
CA LEU A 39 -1.18 -3.19 -19.53
C LEU A 39 -1.93 -1.96 -20.05
N ASP A 40 -1.63 -1.51 -21.28
CA ASP A 40 -2.26 -0.33 -21.88
C ASP A 40 -3.74 -0.62 -22.16
N ASP A 41 -4.61 0.17 -21.55
CA ASP A 41 -6.06 -0.04 -21.55
C ASP A 41 -6.77 1.31 -21.59
N ALA A 42 -7.71 1.46 -22.53
CA ALA A 42 -8.43 2.71 -22.78
C ALA A 42 -9.34 3.13 -21.61
N GLU A 43 -9.66 2.22 -20.70
CA GLU A 43 -10.47 2.45 -19.50
C GLU A 43 -9.63 2.70 -18.24
N ARG A 44 -8.30 2.88 -18.38
CA ARG A 44 -7.44 3.36 -17.30
C ARG A 44 -8.07 4.55 -16.60
N VAL A 45 -8.02 4.51 -15.27
CA VAL A 45 -8.76 5.43 -14.40
C VAL A 45 -8.56 6.89 -14.81
N ASP A 46 -7.39 7.25 -15.31
CA ASP A 46 -7.15 8.54 -15.91
C ASP A 46 -6.32 8.40 -17.21
N THR A 47 -6.88 8.85 -18.34
CA THR A 47 -6.15 8.93 -19.63
C THR A 47 -4.98 9.91 -19.57
N SER A 48 -4.99 10.83 -18.60
CA SER A 48 -3.84 11.63 -18.21
C SER A 48 -3.33 11.10 -16.87
N CYS A 49 -2.21 10.38 -16.86
CA CYS A 49 -1.58 10.02 -15.59
C CYS A 49 -1.21 11.34 -14.86
N THR A 50 -2.06 11.82 -13.95
CA THR A 50 -2.14 13.24 -13.53
C THR A 50 -0.89 13.78 -12.85
N TRP A 51 0.07 12.90 -12.56
CA TRP A 51 1.29 13.16 -11.81
C TRP A 51 2.57 12.69 -12.51
N PHE A 52 2.47 12.14 -13.72
CA PHE A 52 3.63 11.52 -14.39
C PHE A 52 4.03 12.31 -15.65
N PRO A 53 5.16 13.05 -15.62
CA PRO A 53 5.65 13.80 -16.77
C PRO A 53 6.39 12.93 -17.80
N TYR A 54 6.28 11.60 -17.75
CA TYR A 54 7.10 10.72 -18.59
C TYR A 54 6.43 10.43 -19.94
N GLU A 55 6.94 11.09 -20.99
CA GLU A 55 6.83 10.62 -22.37
C GLU A 55 8.04 9.71 -22.64
N GLY A 56 7.83 8.40 -22.67
CA GLY A 56 8.84 7.44 -23.10
C GLY A 56 8.96 7.40 -24.62
N ARG A 57 9.90 6.59 -25.13
CA ARG A 57 10.05 6.33 -26.58
C ARG A 57 8.74 5.83 -27.26
N TYR A 58 7.81 5.32 -26.47
CA TYR A 58 6.52 4.77 -26.91
C TYR A 58 5.30 5.63 -26.53
N GLY A 59 5.50 6.83 -25.96
CA GLY A 59 4.41 7.74 -25.51
C GLY A 59 4.27 7.83 -23.99
N HIS A 60 3.17 8.39 -23.51
CA HIS A 60 2.82 8.43 -22.08
C HIS A 60 2.52 7.01 -21.58
N ALA A 61 3.17 6.59 -20.50
CA ALA A 61 2.92 5.30 -19.86
C ALA A 61 2.57 5.50 -18.38
N CYS A 62 1.36 5.11 -17.98
CA CYS A 62 0.95 5.20 -16.58
C CYS A 62 1.45 3.97 -15.81
N PRO A 63 2.19 4.14 -14.70
CA PRO A 63 2.52 3.04 -13.79
C PRO A 63 1.27 2.28 -13.33
N SER A 64 1.37 0.95 -13.20
CA SER A 64 0.29 0.10 -12.67
C SER A 64 0.38 -0.09 -11.16
N TRP A 65 1.47 0.35 -10.53
CA TRP A 65 1.70 0.40 -9.09
C TRP A 65 2.87 1.34 -8.77
N ARG A 66 3.11 1.62 -7.49
CA ARG A 66 4.19 2.55 -7.07
C ARG A 66 4.80 2.23 -5.72
N PHE A 67 6.04 2.70 -5.51
CA PHE A 67 6.62 2.93 -4.21
C PHE A 67 6.35 4.36 -3.74
N ILE A 68 5.89 4.51 -2.50
CA ILE A 68 5.65 5.82 -1.84
C ILE A 68 6.58 5.92 -0.65
N THR A 69 7.20 7.08 -0.46
CA THR A 69 8.11 7.31 0.67
C THR A 69 7.74 8.53 1.48
N ILE A 70 7.94 8.39 2.79
CA ILE A 70 7.53 9.37 3.80
C ILE A 70 8.74 9.71 4.67
N ASN A 71 9.00 11.01 4.82
CA ASN A 71 10.11 11.60 5.58
C ASN A 71 11.52 11.19 5.14
N TRP A 72 11.66 10.66 3.93
CA TRP A 72 12.96 10.43 3.28
C TRP A 72 13.37 11.62 2.42
N ASP A 73 14.64 12.02 2.53
CA ASP A 73 15.23 13.03 1.64
C ASP A 73 15.39 12.48 0.21
N GLU A 74 15.04 13.29 -0.81
CA GLU A 74 15.10 12.92 -2.24
C GLU A 74 16.53 12.60 -2.72
N ASP A 75 17.56 13.13 -2.06
CA ASP A 75 18.96 12.87 -2.39
C ASP A 75 19.51 11.59 -1.73
N ARG A 76 18.75 10.99 -0.80
CA ARG A 76 19.11 9.77 -0.06
C ARG A 76 18.38 8.52 -0.54
N LEU A 77 17.65 8.63 -1.65
CA LEU A 77 17.03 7.50 -2.33
C LEU A 77 18.09 6.49 -2.77
N ARG A 78 17.93 5.22 -2.40
CA ARG A 78 18.84 4.12 -2.73
C ARG A 78 20.28 4.31 -2.20
N GLN A 79 20.49 5.17 -1.20
CA GLN A 79 21.80 5.42 -0.58
C GLN A 79 21.79 5.11 0.92
N TYR A 80 22.98 5.07 1.54
CA TYR A 80 23.14 4.89 2.98
C TYR A 80 23.58 6.19 3.66
N PRO A 81 22.92 6.63 4.75
CA PRO A 81 21.64 6.12 5.27
C PRO A 81 20.46 6.50 4.36
N GLY A 82 19.48 5.61 4.24
CA GLY A 82 18.37 5.77 3.29
C GLY A 82 17.44 4.56 3.26
N TYR A 83 16.49 4.57 2.33
CA TYR A 83 15.78 3.38 1.93
C TYR A 83 16.26 2.88 0.57
N ASP A 84 16.12 1.58 0.35
CA ASP A 84 16.34 0.97 -0.95
C ASP A 84 15.09 0.16 -1.33
N HIS A 85 14.68 0.29 -2.59
CA HIS A 85 13.63 -0.56 -3.14
C HIS A 85 14.21 -1.32 -4.33
N GLN A 86 13.85 -2.59 -4.43
CA GLN A 86 14.34 -3.44 -5.49
C GLN A 86 13.17 -4.21 -6.09
N VAL A 87 13.14 -4.26 -7.41
CA VAL A 87 12.18 -5.05 -8.19
C VAL A 87 12.96 -6.18 -8.82
N ALA A 88 12.63 -7.42 -8.47
CA ALA A 88 13.33 -8.61 -8.95
C ALA A 88 12.36 -9.58 -9.61
N GLY A 89 12.75 -10.10 -10.78
CA GLY A 89 11.93 -11.04 -11.55
C GLY A 89 11.97 -10.74 -13.04
N ALA A 90 11.59 -11.72 -13.84
CA ALA A 90 11.46 -11.54 -15.29
C ALA A 90 10.09 -10.94 -15.61
N GLU A 91 10.05 -10.05 -16.60
CA GLU A 91 8.82 -9.51 -17.18
C GLU A 91 7.84 -10.64 -17.54
N GLY A 92 6.57 -10.49 -17.13
CA GLY A 92 5.51 -11.48 -17.32
C GLY A 92 5.50 -12.62 -16.29
N SER A 93 6.33 -12.56 -15.24
CA SER A 93 6.30 -13.47 -14.09
C SER A 93 6.15 -12.67 -12.80
N PRO A 94 5.53 -13.24 -11.74
CA PRO A 94 5.36 -12.55 -10.47
C PRO A 94 6.70 -11.99 -9.96
N LEU A 95 6.74 -10.67 -9.83
CA LEU A 95 7.87 -9.91 -9.35
C LEU A 95 7.93 -9.99 -7.82
N THR A 96 9.14 -9.91 -7.29
CA THR A 96 9.39 -9.70 -5.86
C THR A 96 9.77 -8.24 -5.65
N LEU A 97 8.94 -7.56 -4.88
CA LEU A 97 9.11 -6.16 -4.52
C LEU A 97 9.73 -6.08 -3.13
N THR A 98 10.96 -5.58 -3.05
CA THR A 98 11.70 -5.45 -1.78
C THR A 98 11.69 -4.00 -1.32
N MET A 99 11.36 -3.75 -0.07
CA MET A 99 11.46 -2.45 0.58
C MET A 99 12.40 -2.58 1.79
N GLN A 100 13.55 -1.92 1.73
CA GLN A 100 14.52 -1.84 2.81
C GLN A 100 14.48 -0.46 3.43
N ASN A 101 14.02 -0.39 4.67
CA ASN A 101 13.92 0.84 5.42
C ASN A 101 15.00 0.85 6.51
N ASN A 102 16.05 1.66 6.34
CA ASN A 102 17.21 1.70 7.24
C ASN A 102 17.22 2.95 8.14
N ALA A 103 16.05 3.36 8.64
CA ALA A 103 15.86 4.60 9.40
C ALA A 103 16.78 4.73 10.62
N LYS A 104 17.19 3.61 11.22
CA LYS A 104 18.20 3.56 12.27
C LYS A 104 19.44 4.41 11.96
N ASN A 105 19.85 4.43 10.71
CA ASN A 105 21.10 5.07 10.28
C ASN A 105 20.92 6.54 9.90
N VAL A 106 19.68 7.01 9.77
CA VAL A 106 19.39 8.45 9.59
C VAL A 106 19.76 9.22 10.85
N GLY A 107 19.67 8.59 12.02
CA GLY A 107 20.08 9.16 13.30
C GLY A 107 19.09 10.20 13.86
N ASN A 108 17.93 10.37 13.21
CA ASN A 108 16.78 11.02 13.80
C ASN A 108 15.78 9.96 14.28
N CYS A 109 14.97 10.32 15.26
CA CYS A 109 13.85 9.50 15.69
C CYS A 109 12.58 10.00 15.00
N ASP A 110 12.61 10.26 13.70
CA ASP A 110 11.40 10.54 12.93
C ASP A 110 10.82 9.23 12.38
N LEU A 111 9.53 9.24 12.06
CA LEU A 111 8.88 8.10 11.40
C LEU A 111 9.28 8.10 9.92
N HIS A 112 9.84 7.00 9.44
CA HIS A 112 10.19 6.82 8.04
C HIS A 112 9.41 5.67 7.45
N GLU A 113 8.80 5.89 6.29
CA GLU A 113 7.96 4.86 5.65
C GLU A 113 8.34 4.66 4.19
N VAL A 114 8.22 3.40 3.76
CA VAL A 114 8.27 3.00 2.36
C VAL A 114 7.09 2.08 2.13
N ALA A 115 6.25 2.37 1.14
CA ALA A 115 5.05 1.60 0.85
C ALA A 115 5.04 1.15 -0.60
N PHE A 116 4.64 -0.10 -0.83
CA PHE A 116 4.11 -0.53 -2.11
C PHE A 116 2.63 -0.14 -2.19
N SER A 117 2.17 0.36 -3.32
CA SER A 117 0.83 0.92 -3.43
C SER A 117 0.16 0.69 -4.78
N TYR A 118 -1.12 0.30 -4.71
CA TYR A 118 -2.10 0.48 -5.77
C TYR A 118 -3.01 1.66 -5.43
N GLU A 119 -3.09 2.65 -6.32
CA GLU A 119 -3.95 3.82 -6.13
C GLU A 119 -4.82 4.18 -7.34
N TYR A 120 -5.87 4.92 -7.05
CA TYR A 120 -6.79 5.46 -8.04
C TYR A 120 -6.15 6.59 -8.87
N VAL A 121 -5.56 7.61 -8.22
CA VAL A 121 -4.98 8.80 -8.89
C VAL A 121 -3.73 8.46 -9.74
N GLY A 122 -3.13 7.29 -9.50
CA GLY A 122 -1.99 6.77 -10.27
C GLY A 122 -2.33 5.84 -11.43
N SER A 123 -3.62 5.56 -11.70
CA SER A 123 -4.09 4.55 -12.65
C SER A 123 -3.67 3.10 -12.35
N SER A 124 -3.53 2.76 -11.08
CA SER A 124 -3.20 1.39 -10.63
C SER A 124 -4.45 0.56 -10.36
N LEU A 125 -5.51 1.20 -9.85
CA LEU A 125 -6.84 0.61 -9.73
C LEU A 125 -7.62 0.77 -11.04
N ARG A 126 -8.44 -0.22 -11.40
CA ARG A 126 -9.36 -0.21 -12.56
C ARG A 126 -10.64 0.57 -12.22
N ARG A 127 -11.36 1.00 -13.27
CA ARG A 127 -12.77 1.42 -13.15
C ARG A 127 -13.69 0.21 -13.19
N ASP A 128 -14.92 0.36 -12.70
CA ASP A 128 -15.95 -0.65 -12.95
C ASP A 128 -16.29 -0.66 -14.46
N PRO A 129 -16.17 -1.79 -15.16
CA PRO A 129 -16.36 -1.84 -16.62
C PRO A 129 -17.82 -1.64 -17.06
N SER A 130 -18.79 -1.69 -16.14
CA SER A 130 -20.21 -1.49 -16.43
C SER A 130 -20.66 -0.04 -16.26
N THR A 131 -20.06 0.69 -15.33
CA THR A 131 -20.42 2.10 -15.03
C THR A 131 -19.34 3.09 -15.42
N HIS A 132 -18.10 2.63 -15.60
CA HIS A 132 -16.87 3.43 -15.73
C HIS A 132 -16.60 4.34 -14.52
N GLU A 133 -17.18 4.03 -13.36
CA GLU A 133 -16.98 4.77 -12.11
C GLU A 133 -15.90 4.13 -11.22
N PRO A 134 -15.33 4.88 -10.25
CA PRO A 134 -14.49 4.29 -9.21
C PRO A 134 -15.19 3.19 -8.41
N TYR A 135 -14.44 2.15 -8.05
CA TYR A 135 -14.93 1.13 -7.14
C TYR A 135 -15.19 1.67 -5.73
N ASN A 136 -16.19 1.10 -5.08
CA ASN A 136 -16.66 1.45 -3.75
C ASN A 136 -17.16 0.19 -3.01
N PHE A 137 -17.54 0.35 -1.74
CA PHE A 137 -18.01 -0.76 -0.90
C PHE A 137 -19.35 -1.39 -1.33
N SER A 138 -20.06 -0.83 -2.33
CA SER A 138 -21.26 -1.44 -2.91
C SER A 138 -20.95 -2.48 -3.99
N ASP A 139 -19.74 -2.46 -4.53
CA ASP A 139 -19.34 -3.27 -5.69
C ASP A 139 -18.92 -4.70 -5.32
N GLY A 140 -18.83 -5.01 -4.03
CA GLY A 140 -18.53 -6.33 -3.52
C GLY A 140 -17.80 -6.31 -2.17
N ARG A 141 -17.42 -7.51 -1.72
CA ARG A 141 -16.55 -7.72 -0.57
C ARG A 141 -15.09 -7.51 -1.01
N LEU A 142 -14.45 -6.49 -0.45
CA LEU A 142 -13.10 -6.07 -0.78
C LEU A 142 -12.07 -6.85 0.02
N THR A 143 -11.18 -7.53 -0.70
CA THR A 143 -10.05 -8.26 -0.11
C THR A 143 -8.74 -7.79 -0.72
N ALA A 144 -7.72 -7.57 0.12
CA ALA A 144 -6.34 -7.44 -0.33
C ALA A 144 -5.57 -8.69 0.07
N SER A 145 -4.80 -9.28 -0.85
CA SER A 145 -3.99 -10.46 -0.55
C SER A 145 -2.63 -10.38 -1.21
N TYR A 146 -1.62 -10.95 -0.55
CA TYR A 146 -0.24 -10.95 -1.01
C TYR A 146 0.60 -11.93 -0.20
N ASP A 147 1.76 -12.31 -0.72
CA ASP A 147 2.78 -13.01 0.04
C ASP A 147 3.77 -12.00 0.61
N ALA A 148 4.04 -12.12 1.91
CA ALA A 148 4.82 -11.15 2.66
C ALA A 148 5.98 -11.80 3.41
N TYR A 149 7.16 -11.19 3.31
CA TYR A 149 8.30 -11.43 4.19
C TYR A 149 8.56 -10.15 4.98
N ALA A 150 8.86 -10.27 6.28
CA ALA A 150 9.36 -9.14 7.07
C ALA A 150 10.47 -9.60 8.01
N LYS A 151 11.52 -8.79 8.13
CA LYS A 151 12.60 -9.02 9.08
C LYS A 151 13.21 -7.71 9.54
N GLN A 152 13.06 -7.43 10.83
CA GLN A 152 13.83 -6.41 11.50
C GLN A 152 15.26 -6.92 11.72
N THR A 153 16.25 -6.08 11.38
CA THR A 153 17.67 -6.38 11.65
C THR A 153 18.26 -5.32 12.58
N GLY A 154 19.30 -5.71 13.33
CA GLY A 154 19.84 -4.85 14.38
C GLY A 154 18.91 -4.70 15.58
N GLY A 155 18.94 -3.54 16.23
CA GLY A 155 18.03 -3.20 17.33
C GLY A 155 17.52 -1.77 17.17
N PHE A 156 16.56 -1.39 18.02
CA PHE A 156 16.00 -0.04 18.05
C PHE A 156 16.99 0.96 18.66
N THR A 157 17.11 2.13 18.03
CA THR A 157 17.92 3.25 18.51
C THR A 157 17.11 4.36 19.16
N CYS A 158 15.78 4.32 19.01
CA CYS A 158 14.84 5.27 19.59
C CYS A 158 14.01 4.63 20.72
N ASP A 159 13.46 5.46 21.61
CA ASP A 159 12.62 5.01 22.72
C ASP A 159 11.36 4.30 22.23
N GLU A 160 10.73 4.83 21.18
CA GLU A 160 9.61 4.18 20.51
C GLU A 160 10.14 3.08 19.59
N LYS A 161 9.77 1.83 19.88
CA LYS A 161 10.24 0.64 19.19
C LYS A 161 9.38 0.30 17.97
N ARG A 162 9.35 1.17 16.97
CA ARG A 162 8.54 0.94 15.76
C ARG A 162 9.36 0.32 14.62
N ALA A 163 8.95 -0.86 14.17
CA ALA A 163 9.41 -1.51 12.94
C ALA A 163 8.29 -2.41 12.43
N ILE A 164 7.27 -1.82 11.81
CA ILE A 164 6.00 -2.49 11.51
C ILE A 164 5.78 -2.70 10.01
N LEU A 165 5.08 -3.79 9.68
CA LEU A 165 4.50 -4.01 8.36
C LEU A 165 2.98 -3.94 8.48
N THR A 166 2.34 -3.09 7.68
CA THR A 166 0.88 -2.95 7.64
C THR A 166 0.29 -3.13 6.24
N THR A 167 -0.98 -3.55 6.18
CA THR A 167 -1.84 -3.40 5.01
C THR A 167 -2.82 -2.27 5.26
N ASP A 168 -2.83 -1.28 4.37
CA ASP A 168 -3.58 -0.05 4.54
C ASP A 168 -4.62 0.06 3.42
N LEU A 169 -5.90 0.21 3.81
CA LEU A 169 -6.97 0.63 2.90
C LEU A 169 -7.27 2.10 3.11
N ILE A 170 -7.06 2.89 2.05
CA ILE A 170 -7.45 4.29 1.99
C ILE A 170 -8.74 4.41 1.19
N TYR A 171 -9.74 5.08 1.75
CA TYR A 171 -11.02 5.30 1.11
C TYR A 171 -11.58 6.67 1.48
N THR A 172 -12.53 7.16 0.68
CA THR A 172 -13.11 8.49 0.87
C THR A 172 -14.59 8.41 1.21
N VAL A 173 -15.00 9.23 2.18
CA VAL A 173 -16.40 9.43 2.58
C VAL A 173 -16.67 10.92 2.55
N ASN A 174 -17.58 11.38 1.70
CA ASN A 174 -17.94 12.80 1.57
C ASN A 174 -16.70 13.71 1.39
N GLY A 175 -15.72 13.27 0.59
CA GLY A 175 -14.47 14.01 0.35
C GLY A 175 -13.43 13.97 1.47
N LYS A 176 -13.69 13.30 2.59
CA LYS A 176 -12.70 13.06 3.65
C LYS A 176 -11.98 11.72 3.44
N THR A 177 -10.67 11.71 3.65
CA THR A 177 -9.83 10.50 3.58
C THR A 177 -9.90 9.71 4.88
N ASN A 178 -10.22 8.42 4.77
CA ASN A 178 -10.32 7.49 5.89
C ASN A 178 -9.35 6.33 5.66
N LEU A 179 -8.93 5.68 6.74
CA LEU A 179 -7.91 4.64 6.71
C LEU A 179 -8.26 3.48 7.64
N ILE A 180 -8.10 2.27 7.15
CA ILE A 180 -8.03 1.05 7.98
C ILE A 180 -6.63 0.46 7.75
N SER A 181 -5.81 0.40 8.80
CA SER A 181 -4.48 -0.22 8.75
C SER A 181 -4.49 -1.52 9.54
N VAL A 182 -3.95 -2.60 8.97
CA VAL A 182 -3.85 -3.91 9.61
C VAL A 182 -2.38 -4.22 9.86
N VAL A 183 -1.98 -4.41 11.12
CA VAL A 183 -0.58 -4.70 11.49
C VAL A 183 -0.33 -6.20 11.44
N HIS A 184 0.65 -6.63 10.64
CA HIS A 184 1.04 -8.04 10.48
C HIS A 184 2.39 -8.36 11.11
N TYR A 185 3.26 -7.36 11.23
CA TYR A 185 4.57 -7.52 11.84
C TYR A 185 4.82 -6.35 12.79
N ASP A 186 5.16 -6.65 14.04
CA ASP A 186 5.54 -5.65 15.06
C ASP A 186 6.44 -6.30 16.13
N PRO A 187 7.74 -6.48 15.86
CA PRO A 187 8.68 -7.10 16.79
C PRO A 187 8.99 -6.21 18.00
N GLY A 188 8.71 -4.90 17.91
CA GLY A 188 8.95 -3.94 18.98
C GLY A 188 7.80 -3.85 19.99
N GLY A 189 6.63 -4.42 19.64
CA GLY A 189 5.41 -4.29 20.44
C GLY A 189 4.92 -2.84 20.51
N PHE A 190 5.22 -2.03 19.49
CA PHE A 190 4.74 -0.66 19.38
C PHE A 190 3.20 -0.61 19.35
N ALA A 191 2.61 -1.52 18.60
CA ALA A 191 1.18 -1.74 18.50
C ALA A 191 0.71 -2.58 19.71
N GLY A 192 0.54 -1.93 20.86
CA GLY A 192 -0.08 -2.53 22.03
C GLY A 192 -1.58 -2.76 21.79
N ALA A 193 -2.01 -4.01 21.60
CA ALA A 193 -3.41 -4.31 21.33
C ALA A 193 -4.31 -4.04 22.55
N GLY A 194 -5.36 -3.22 22.33
CA GLY A 194 -6.54 -3.20 23.19
C GLY A 194 -7.29 -4.55 23.14
N LYS A 195 -8.26 -4.73 24.04
CA LYS A 195 -9.01 -6.01 24.16
C LYS A 195 -9.84 -6.36 22.92
N ASP A 196 -10.14 -5.40 22.07
CA ASP A 196 -10.91 -5.51 20.83
C ASP A 196 -10.02 -5.63 19.57
N GLY A 197 -8.70 -5.72 19.76
CA GLY A 197 -7.72 -5.81 18.67
C GLY A 197 -7.40 -4.46 18.02
N VAL A 198 -7.92 -3.34 18.54
CA VAL A 198 -7.53 -1.99 18.11
C VAL A 198 -6.20 -1.62 18.75
N LEU A 199 -5.30 -1.12 17.94
CA LEU A 199 -3.95 -0.70 18.32
C LEU A 199 -3.88 0.81 18.46
N TRP A 200 -4.55 1.54 17.56
CA TRP A 200 -4.58 2.99 17.55
C TRP A 200 -5.77 3.53 16.72
N SER A 201 -6.22 4.74 17.04
CA SER A 201 -7.17 5.52 16.23
C SER A 201 -7.01 7.01 16.51
N ASN A 202 -7.24 7.85 15.51
CA ASN A 202 -7.29 9.32 15.66
C ASN A 202 -8.73 9.88 15.77
N GLY A 203 -9.75 9.02 15.84
CA GLY A 203 -11.14 9.46 15.70
C GLY A 203 -11.42 10.01 14.30
N CYS A 204 -12.40 10.91 14.15
CA CYS A 204 -12.94 11.32 12.85
C CYS A 204 -12.92 12.84 12.59
N SER A 205 -12.02 13.60 13.22
CA SER A 205 -11.93 15.06 12.99
C SER A 205 -11.61 15.37 11.53
N ASP A 206 -10.55 14.75 11.02
CA ASP A 206 -9.96 15.01 9.70
C ASP A 206 -9.96 13.74 8.84
N GLY A 207 -11.03 12.95 9.00
CA GLY A 207 -11.17 11.61 8.45
C GLY A 207 -10.85 10.53 9.49
N CYS A 208 -11.56 9.42 9.41
CA CYS A 208 -11.49 8.35 10.39
C CYS A 208 -10.32 7.41 10.11
N ARG A 209 -9.45 7.17 11.10
CA ARG A 209 -8.40 6.16 11.00
C ARG A 209 -8.48 5.16 12.14
N VAL A 210 -8.32 3.89 11.81
CA VAL A 210 -8.19 2.82 12.80
C VAL A 210 -7.07 1.88 12.38
N THR A 211 -6.21 1.55 13.33
CA THR A 211 -5.13 0.57 13.17
C THR A 211 -5.45 -0.63 14.05
N VAL A 212 -5.41 -1.83 13.49
CA VAL A 212 -5.86 -3.06 14.14
C VAL A 212 -4.83 -4.18 13.98
N ALA A 213 -4.83 -5.14 14.90
CA ALA A 213 -3.98 -6.30 14.81
C ALA A 213 -4.54 -7.30 13.78
N GLY A 214 -3.72 -7.67 12.80
CA GLY A 214 -3.99 -8.76 11.86
C GLY A 214 -3.36 -10.08 12.31
N PRO A 215 -3.51 -11.14 11.50
CA PRO A 215 -2.72 -12.36 11.68
C PRO A 215 -1.22 -12.02 11.61
N PRO A 216 -0.43 -12.38 12.64
CA PRO A 216 0.98 -12.04 12.68
C PRO A 216 1.78 -12.90 11.69
N ILE A 217 2.79 -12.31 11.06
CA ILE A 217 3.78 -13.04 10.27
C ILE A 217 5.06 -13.31 11.07
N GLU A 218 5.68 -14.46 10.83
CA GLU A 218 6.92 -14.83 11.50
C GLU A 218 8.12 -14.11 10.86
N ALA A 219 8.99 -13.55 11.70
CA ALA A 219 10.20 -12.87 11.23
C ALA A 219 11.04 -13.78 10.33
N GLY A 220 11.39 -13.29 9.14
CA GLY A 220 12.25 -14.02 8.22
C GLY A 220 11.58 -15.17 7.46
N LYS A 221 10.25 -15.28 7.48
CA LYS A 221 9.50 -16.27 6.69
C LYS A 221 8.45 -15.60 5.81
N THR A 222 8.34 -16.07 4.57
CA THR A 222 7.26 -15.67 3.69
C THR A 222 5.94 -16.29 4.17
N THR A 223 4.93 -15.45 4.36
CA THR A 223 3.58 -15.84 4.81
C THR A 223 2.54 -15.18 3.90
N HIS A 224 1.50 -15.93 3.54
CA HIS A 224 0.37 -15.37 2.81
C HIS A 224 -0.52 -14.53 3.74
N ILE A 225 -0.82 -13.31 3.32
CA ILE A 225 -1.72 -12.37 3.99
C ILE A 225 -2.98 -12.21 3.13
N SER A 226 -4.14 -12.14 3.79
CA SER A 226 -5.42 -11.85 3.16
C SER A 226 -6.30 -11.08 4.14
N ASP A 227 -6.54 -9.81 3.83
CA ASP A 227 -7.32 -8.89 4.64
C ASP A 227 -8.66 -8.59 3.97
N ASP A 228 -9.74 -8.96 4.65
CA ASP A 228 -11.10 -8.63 4.25
C ASP A 228 -11.50 -7.28 4.84
N PHE A 229 -11.31 -6.24 4.03
CA PHE A 229 -11.57 -4.87 4.42
C PHE A 229 -13.06 -4.57 4.60
N THR A 230 -13.96 -5.30 3.95
CA THR A 230 -15.40 -5.15 4.17
C THR A 230 -15.80 -5.66 5.56
N ALA A 231 -15.26 -6.81 5.98
CA ALA A 231 -15.47 -7.30 7.35
C ALA A 231 -14.80 -6.41 8.40
N LEU A 232 -13.58 -5.91 8.13
CA LEU A 232 -12.90 -4.97 9.03
C LEU A 232 -13.67 -3.66 9.19
N ALA A 233 -14.15 -3.07 8.10
CA ALA A 233 -14.98 -1.86 8.13
C ALA A 233 -16.27 -2.07 8.95
N THR A 234 -16.89 -3.25 8.83
CA THR A 234 -18.07 -3.61 9.63
C THR A 234 -17.73 -3.78 11.10
N LYS A 235 -16.67 -4.53 11.41
CA LYS A 235 -16.23 -4.84 12.78
C LYS A 235 -15.82 -3.59 13.55
N TYR A 236 -15.14 -2.66 12.90
CA TYR A 236 -14.57 -1.46 13.51
C TYR A 236 -15.37 -0.18 13.21
N ALA A 237 -16.63 -0.32 12.79
CA ALA A 237 -17.52 0.79 12.44
C ALA A 237 -17.55 1.92 13.50
N SER A 238 -17.52 1.60 14.80
CA SER A 238 -17.51 2.62 15.86
C SER A 238 -16.29 3.55 15.81
N TYR A 239 -15.13 3.04 15.40
CA TYR A 239 -13.90 3.83 15.21
C TYR A 239 -13.92 4.61 13.89
N LEU A 240 -14.77 4.20 12.95
CA LEU A 240 -14.95 4.79 11.64
C LEU A 240 -16.15 5.76 11.58
N GLY A 241 -16.63 6.21 12.74
CA GLY A 241 -17.75 7.16 12.84
C GLY A 241 -19.13 6.56 12.55
N GLY A 242 -19.23 5.24 12.51
CA GLY A 242 -20.45 4.48 12.21
C GLY A 242 -20.25 3.49 11.07
N ALA A 243 -21.35 2.99 10.52
CA ALA A 243 -21.29 2.13 9.34
C ALA A 243 -20.68 2.89 8.16
N VAL A 244 -19.65 2.31 7.54
CA VAL A 244 -19.04 2.87 6.32
C VAL A 244 -20.09 2.91 5.21
N PRO A 245 -20.39 4.08 4.63
CA PRO A 245 -21.36 4.18 3.54
C PRO A 245 -20.96 3.29 2.36
N LYS A 246 -21.92 2.59 1.75
CA LYS A 246 -21.60 1.71 0.60
C LYS A 246 -21.00 2.48 -0.59
N SER A 247 -21.34 3.75 -0.76
CA SER A 247 -20.80 4.63 -1.80
C SER A 247 -19.40 5.17 -1.49
N SER A 248 -18.72 4.70 -0.44
CA SER A 248 -17.39 5.16 -0.09
C SER A 248 -16.38 4.67 -1.13
N GLN A 249 -15.75 5.60 -1.84
CA GLN A 249 -14.82 5.28 -2.92
C GLN A 249 -13.51 4.73 -2.35
N ILE A 250 -13.05 3.62 -2.92
CA ILE A 250 -11.72 3.05 -2.67
C ILE A 250 -10.69 3.93 -3.37
N GLN A 251 -9.70 4.42 -2.62
CA GLN A 251 -8.65 5.31 -3.15
C GLN A 251 -7.33 4.58 -3.32
N ALA A 252 -6.94 3.75 -2.36
CA ALA A 252 -5.69 3.02 -2.42
C ALA A 252 -5.71 1.77 -1.52
N VAL A 253 -4.89 0.79 -1.90
CA VAL A 253 -4.42 -0.27 -1.03
C VAL A 253 -2.90 -0.22 -1.00
N GLN A 254 -2.32 -0.24 0.20
CA GLN A 254 -0.89 -0.09 0.41
C GLN A 254 -0.36 -1.19 1.33
N VAL A 255 0.87 -1.63 1.08
CA VAL A 255 1.65 -2.44 2.01
C VAL A 255 2.80 -1.56 2.51
N VAL A 256 2.76 -1.20 3.79
CA VAL A 256 3.60 -0.13 4.36
C VAL A 256 4.64 -0.71 5.30
N ASN A 257 5.90 -0.36 5.07
CA ASN A 257 7.03 -0.62 5.95
C ASN A 257 7.36 0.67 6.72
N SER A 258 7.00 0.70 7.99
CA SER A 258 7.12 1.89 8.85
C SER A 258 8.10 1.66 9.99
N THR A 259 9.10 2.51 10.12
CA THR A 259 10.14 2.36 11.15
C THR A 259 10.43 3.66 11.89
N ARG A 260 10.95 3.53 13.12
CA ARG A 260 11.49 4.63 13.91
C ARG A 260 12.78 4.18 14.58
N GLY A 261 13.92 4.60 14.02
CA GLY A 261 15.24 4.23 14.52
C GLY A 261 15.55 2.72 14.43
N ALA A 262 15.01 2.01 13.44
CA ALA A 262 15.22 0.57 13.21
C ALA A 262 15.52 0.28 11.73
N ASP A 263 16.06 -0.90 11.45
CA ASP A 263 16.21 -1.43 10.10
C ASP A 263 15.15 -2.52 9.87
N LEU A 264 14.31 -2.35 8.84
CA LEU A 264 13.27 -3.30 8.47
C LEU A 264 13.31 -3.59 6.97
N GLU A 265 13.53 -4.87 6.65
CA GLU A 265 13.36 -5.38 5.29
C GLU A 265 11.99 -6.03 5.17
N THR A 266 11.24 -5.66 4.13
CA THR A 266 10.03 -6.34 3.72
C THR A 266 10.11 -6.75 2.25
N ARG A 267 9.48 -7.88 1.93
CA ARG A 267 9.29 -8.31 0.53
C ARG A 267 7.84 -8.65 0.30
N VAL A 268 7.33 -8.23 -0.84
CA VAL A 268 5.94 -8.41 -1.27
C VAL A 268 5.95 -9.07 -2.65
N SER A 269 5.09 -10.06 -2.84
CA SER A 269 4.86 -10.71 -4.14
C SER A 269 3.41 -11.16 -4.22
N HIS A 270 2.94 -11.46 -5.44
CA HIS A 270 1.57 -11.96 -5.66
C HIS A 270 0.47 -11.05 -5.08
N ALA A 271 0.72 -9.73 -5.05
CA ALA A 271 -0.21 -8.76 -4.48
C ALA A 271 -1.41 -8.51 -5.39
N ASP A 272 -2.62 -8.72 -4.89
CA ASP A 272 -3.87 -8.48 -5.60
C ASP A 272 -4.89 -7.79 -4.67
N VAL A 273 -5.83 -7.09 -5.30
CA VAL A 273 -6.98 -6.49 -4.64
C VAL A 273 -8.22 -6.94 -5.40
N THR A 274 -9.10 -7.66 -4.72
CA THR A 274 -10.27 -8.27 -5.36
C THR A 274 -11.58 -7.79 -4.76
N LEU A 275 -12.62 -7.82 -5.60
CA LEU A 275 -14.01 -7.69 -5.18
C LEU A 275 -14.72 -9.03 -5.41
N ASP A 276 -15.18 -9.65 -4.33
CA ASP A 276 -16.07 -10.80 -4.38
C ASP A 276 -17.53 -10.33 -4.44
N PRO A 277 -18.36 -10.91 -5.32
CA PRO A 277 -19.79 -10.58 -5.35
C PRO A 277 -20.45 -10.98 -4.02
N SER A 278 -21.17 -10.02 -3.44
CA SER A 278 -21.96 -10.18 -2.21
C SER A 278 -23.26 -10.93 -2.41
#